data_AF-A0A9D4EJ96-F1
#
_entry.id   AF-A0A9D4EJ96-F1
#
_cell.length_a   1.000
_cell.length_b   1.000
_cell.length_c   1.000
_cell.angle_alpha   90.00
_cell.angle_beta   90.00
_cell.angle_gamma   90.00
#
_symmetry.space_group_name_H-M   'P 1'
#
loop_
_entity.id
_entity.type
_entity.pdbx_description
1 polymer ?
#
loop_
_entity_poly.entity_id
_entity_poly.type
_entity_poly.pdbx_seq_one_letter_code
_entity_poly.pdbx_strand_id
1 'polypeptide(L)'
;MMEEVPLRVHTRDDSQQPPTKRPRFSFLITSPTEATTHEDELDAYMRVNCEPDCNPLVWWCEYRQRFPTIAHVAQKLLSVPST
;
A
#
# COMPACT_ATOMS: atom_id res chain seq x y z
N MET A 1 -41.59 -36.87 -40.62
CA MET A 1 -40.18 -36.64 -41.00
C MET A 1 -39.94 -35.15 -40.81
N MET A 2 -39.12 -34.67 -39.89
CA MET A 2 -37.75 -35.10 -39.62
C MET A 2 -37.45 -35.14 -38.11
N GLU A 3 -36.60 -36.09 -37.73
CA GLU A 3 -36.09 -36.31 -36.37
C GLU A 3 -34.98 -35.29 -36.06
N GLU A 4 -34.96 -34.76 -34.83
CA GLU A 4 -33.87 -33.90 -34.34
C GLU A 4 -33.00 -34.70 -33.35
N VAL A 5 -31.73 -34.95 -33.71
CA VAL A 5 -30.66 -35.36 -32.79
C VAL A 5 -29.28 -34.90 -33.37
N PRO A 6 -28.20 -34.77 -32.58
CA PRO A 6 -27.69 -33.51 -32.04
C PRO A 6 -26.25 -33.21 -32.52
N LEU A 7 -25.75 -31.97 -32.36
CA LEU A 7 -24.32 -31.69 -32.50
C LEU A 7 -23.78 -30.89 -31.32
N ARG A 8 -23.14 -31.62 -30.40
CA ARG A 8 -22.08 -31.10 -29.53
C ARG A 8 -20.99 -30.48 -30.41
N VAL A 9 -20.66 -29.21 -30.18
CA VAL A 9 -19.33 -28.67 -30.52
C VAL A 9 -18.77 -27.99 -29.29
N HIS A 10 -17.79 -28.68 -28.69
CA HIS A 10 -16.80 -28.11 -27.79
C HIS A 10 -16.02 -27.02 -28.52
N THR A 11 -15.86 -25.87 -27.88
CA THR A 11 -14.57 -25.16 -27.74
C THR A 11 -14.79 -23.89 -26.94
N ARG A 12 -14.42 -23.91 -25.65
CA ARG A 12 -14.01 -22.69 -24.98
C ARG A 12 -12.60 -22.90 -24.45
N ASP A 13 -11.72 -22.23 -25.15
CA ASP A 13 -10.30 -22.03 -24.95
C ASP A 13 -9.94 -21.78 -23.47
N ASP A 14 -9.25 -22.74 -22.86
CA ASP A 14 -8.60 -22.62 -21.56
C ASP A 14 -7.21 -21.99 -21.79
N SER A 15 -7.18 -20.69 -22.07
CA SER A 15 -5.94 -19.93 -22.06
C SER A 15 -5.48 -19.72 -20.60
N GLN A 16 -4.72 -20.69 -20.10
CA GLN A 16 -3.91 -20.57 -18.89
C GLN A 16 -2.94 -19.39 -19.01
N GLN A 17 -3.30 -18.27 -18.36
CA GLN A 17 -2.39 -17.16 -18.14
C GLN A 17 -1.31 -17.57 -17.10
N PRO A 18 -0.01 -17.45 -17.39
CA PRO A 18 1.05 -17.86 -16.45
C PRO A 18 1.08 -16.96 -15.20
N PRO A 19 1.34 -17.50 -14.00
CA PRO A 19 1.35 -16.73 -12.77
C PRO A 19 2.58 -15.82 -12.74
N THR A 20 2.39 -14.56 -13.11
CA THR A 20 3.38 -13.50 -12.89
C THR A 20 3.55 -13.31 -11.39
N LYS A 21 4.72 -13.70 -10.86
CA LYS A 21 5.13 -13.47 -9.48
C LYS A 21 5.32 -11.97 -9.26
N ARG A 22 4.23 -11.26 -8.99
CA ARG A 22 4.29 -9.88 -8.50
C ARG A 22 5.00 -9.90 -7.14
N PRO A 23 6.02 -9.08 -6.91
CA PRO A 23 6.61 -8.97 -5.58
C PRO A 23 5.52 -8.46 -4.64
N ARG A 24 5.08 -9.35 -3.73
CA ARG A 24 4.26 -8.94 -2.60
C ARG A 24 5.18 -8.17 -1.67
N PHE A 25 5.08 -6.84 -1.70
CA PHE A 25 5.62 -6.03 -0.62
C PHE A 25 4.85 -6.38 0.64
N SER A 26 5.41 -7.29 1.43
CA SER A 26 4.95 -7.60 2.77
C SER A 26 5.26 -6.39 3.65
N PHE A 27 4.35 -5.42 3.66
CA PHE A 27 4.31 -4.40 4.69
C PHE A 27 4.05 -5.12 6.01
N LEU A 28 5.11 -5.29 6.80
CA LEU A 28 5.01 -5.84 8.14
C LEU A 28 4.19 -4.85 8.96
N ILE A 29 2.93 -5.21 9.20
CA ILE A 29 2.01 -4.59 10.15
C ILE A 29 2.72 -4.56 11.50
N THR A 30 3.08 -3.37 11.94
CA THR A 30 3.60 -3.15 13.29
C THR A 30 2.38 -3.11 14.21
N SER A 31 2.46 -3.83 15.33
CA SER A 31 1.37 -4.03 16.30
C SER A 31 0.63 -2.73 16.65
N PRO A 32 -0.71 -2.76 16.77
CA PRO A 32 -1.48 -1.56 17.10
C PRO A 32 -1.07 -1.09 18.49
N THR A 33 -0.40 0.06 18.54
CA THR A 33 -0.24 0.80 19.79
C THR A 33 -1.59 1.48 20.02
N GLU A 34 -2.10 1.34 21.23
CA GLU A 34 -3.49 1.54 21.63
C GLU A 34 -4.25 2.65 20.88
N ALA A 35 -5.40 2.26 20.32
CA ALA A 35 -6.32 3.11 19.60
C ALA A 35 -6.95 4.17 20.53
N THR A 36 -6.27 5.31 20.69
CA THR A 36 -6.92 6.54 21.14
C THR A 36 -7.52 7.24 19.93
N THR A 37 -8.85 7.18 19.80
CA THR A 37 -9.69 7.97 18.87
C THR A 37 -9.13 8.07 17.45
N HIS A 38 -9.59 7.14 16.59
CA HIS A 38 -9.19 6.93 15.19
C HIS A 38 -9.43 8.17 14.28
N GLU A 39 -8.65 9.23 14.44
CA GLU A 39 -8.36 10.11 13.31
C GLU A 39 -7.41 9.36 12.39
N ASP A 40 -7.64 9.41 11.07
CA ASP A 40 -6.70 8.85 10.11
C ASP A 40 -5.34 9.53 10.33
N GLU A 41 -4.27 8.73 10.32
CA GLU A 41 -2.90 9.21 10.49
C GLU A 41 -2.59 10.33 9.49
N LEU A 42 -3.15 10.23 8.28
CA LEU A 42 -3.02 11.24 7.24
C LEU A 42 -3.75 12.54 7.61
N ASP A 43 -4.99 12.45 8.08
CA ASP A 43 -5.77 13.62 8.50
C ASP A 43 -5.12 14.34 9.69
N ALA A 44 -4.54 13.57 10.61
CA ALA A 44 -3.77 14.09 11.72
C ALA A 44 -2.49 14.79 11.25
N TYR A 45 -1.74 14.19 10.31
CA TYR A 45 -0.54 14.79 9.71
C TYR A 45 -0.84 16.08 8.94
N MET A 46 -1.91 16.12 8.16
CA MET A 46 -2.30 17.30 7.37
C MET A 46 -2.63 18.54 8.22
N ARG A 47 -2.96 18.35 9.51
CA ARG A 47 -3.21 19.44 10.47
C ARG A 47 -1.98 19.87 11.25
N VAL A 48 -0.85 19.17 11.09
CA VAL A 48 0.39 19.55 11.78
C VAL A 48 0.97 20.79 11.12
N ASN A 49 1.24 21.81 11.93
CA ASN A 49 2.05 22.93 11.51
C ASN A 49 3.52 22.49 11.55
N CYS A 50 4.20 22.48 10.39
CA CYS A 50 5.63 22.22 10.33
C CYS A 50 6.40 23.55 10.36
N GLU A 51 7.49 23.57 11.13
CA GLU A 51 8.42 24.70 11.12
C GLU A 51 9.29 24.62 9.85
N PRO A 52 9.49 25.75 9.13
CA PRO A 52 10.10 25.75 7.80
C PRO A 52 11.59 25.38 7.78
N ASP A 53 12.32 25.58 8.89
CA ASP A 53 13.78 25.42 8.94
C ASP A 53 14.24 24.13 9.66
N CYS A 54 13.43 23.06 9.61
CA CYS A 54 13.79 21.78 10.21
C CYS A 54 14.39 20.77 9.21
N ASN A 55 15.31 19.93 9.68
CA ASN A 55 15.78 18.79 8.88
C ASN A 55 14.67 17.72 8.83
N PRO A 56 14.14 17.38 7.65
CA PRO A 56 12.95 16.53 7.55
C PRO A 56 13.22 15.10 8.01
N LEU A 57 14.44 14.57 7.84
CA LEU A 57 14.79 13.23 8.32
C LEU A 57 14.82 13.16 9.85
N VAL A 58 15.30 14.23 10.50
CA VAL A 58 15.29 14.34 11.97
C VAL A 58 13.85 14.49 12.48
N TRP A 59 13.07 15.34 11.84
CA TRP A 59 11.67 15.57 12.18
C TRP A 59 10.86 14.26 12.16
N TRP A 60 11.01 13.45 11.11
CA TRP A 60 10.32 12.15 11.03
C TRP A 60 10.79 11.12 12.06
N CYS A 61 12.02 11.23 12.58
CA CYS A 61 12.48 10.38 13.69
C CYS A 61 11.76 10.71 15.00
N GLU A 62 11.58 12.00 15.30
CA GLU A 62 10.93 12.48 16.53
C GLU A 62 9.42 12.20 16.50
N TYR A 63 8.78 12.38 15.34
CA TYR A 63 7.33 12.20 15.17
C TYR A 63 6.91 10.77 14.87
N ARG A 64 7.84 9.81 14.86
CA ARG A 64 7.57 8.39 14.51
C ARG A 64 6.53 7.73 15.41
N GLN A 65 6.46 8.08 16.69
CA GLN A 65 5.44 7.53 17.58
C GLN A 65 4.03 8.06 17.25
N ARG A 66 3.94 9.28 16.72
CA ARG A 66 2.68 9.94 16.37
C ARG A 66 2.19 9.57 14.97
N PHE A 67 3.12 9.39 14.03
CA PHE A 67 2.84 9.06 12.64
C PHE A 67 3.70 7.85 12.20
N PRO A 68 3.44 6.64 12.74
CA PRO A 68 4.30 5.47 12.51
C PRO A 68 4.39 5.04 11.05
N THR A 69 3.27 5.06 10.32
CA THR A 69 3.22 4.62 8.92
C THR A 69 3.83 5.67 8.00
N ILE A 70 3.44 6.93 8.18
CA ILE A 70 3.90 8.03 7.33
C ILE A 70 5.39 8.28 7.57
N ALA A 71 5.87 8.26 8.83
CA ALA A 71 7.28 8.43 9.14
C ALA A 71 8.15 7.36 8.46
N HIS A 72 7.70 6.10 8.47
CA HIS A 72 8.42 5.01 7.81
C HIS A 72 8.53 5.21 6.30
N VAL A 73 7.44 5.65 5.65
CA VAL A 73 7.45 5.94 4.21
C VAL A 73 8.31 7.17 3.91
N ALA A 74 8.17 8.24 4.69
CA ALA A 74 8.90 9.48 4.50
C ALA A 74 10.41 9.28 4.65
N GLN A 75 10.87 8.54 5.66
CA GLN A 75 12.29 8.22 5.81
C GLN A 75 12.86 7.51 4.59
N LYS A 76 12.14 6.53 4.04
CA LYS A 76 12.57 5.83 2.82
C LYS A 76 12.68 6.77 1.63
N LEU A 77 11.67 7.61 1.42
CA LEU A 77 11.62 8.53 0.28
C LEU A 77 12.69 9.62 0.38
N LEU A 78 12.79 10.27 1.54
CA LEU A 78 13.70 11.40 1.76
C LEU A 78 15.18 10.97 1.84
N SER A 79 15.45 9.69 2.10
CA SER A 79 16.82 9.16 2.06
C SER A 79 17.37 8.97 0.65
N VAL A 80 16.53 9.07 -0.39
CA VAL A 80 16.95 8.97 -1.79
C VAL A 80 17.57 10.30 -2.22
N PRO A 81 18.84 10.33 -2.64
CA PRO A 81 19.47 11.54 -3.15
C PRO A 81 18.74 12.06 -4.39
N SER A 82 18.43 13.35 -4.41
CA SER A 82 17.93 14.02 -5.62
C SER A 82 19.14 14.38 -6.49
N THR A 83 19.33 13.65 -7.58
CA THR A 83 20.37 13.91 -8.60
C THR A 83 19.79 14.60 -9.81
#